data_AF-A0A1F3XSG1-F1
#
_entry.id   AF-A0A1F3XSG1-F1
#
_cell.length_a   1.000
_cell.length_b   1.000
_cell.length_c   1.000
_cell.angle_alpha   90.00
_cell.angle_beta   90.00
_cell.angle_gamma   90.00
#
_symmetry.space_group_name_H-M   'P 1'
#
loop_
_entity.id
_entity.type
_entity.pdbx_description
1 polymer ?
#
loop_
_entity_poly.entity_id
_entity_poly.type
_entity_poly.pdbx_seq_one_letter_code
_entity_poly.pdbx_strand_id
1 'polypeptide(L)'
;MDKFERPDIKSETGEGIDRRVVKLDFGSAMQICDYKMHKLQQAGEHDYKSIKARFGPLAATDPDKHARTAGDSKFKINPLMKNALSIEDEEKRVVEERVQARVNELAEATRQAAHQEGHEAGFKKGQEDAFRKFKEDGAASLKTFEKFVQEAEGLKAEIFKANERFLVETIFRIGRMLFLKELAADKEYVTRLARDLIEKTGVRENITVRVSPEDFKTAAKLREDLDKQLGGLRNLNIEESESIRGGGCEIETEWSAIDAGIEKQLAGIHEGLTGVSRTGS
;
A
#
# COMPACT_ATOMS: atom_id res chain seq x y z
N MET A 1 11.63 3.54 23.68
CA MET A 1 12.58 2.71 24.46
C MET A 1 12.79 1.45 23.65
N ASP A 2 13.89 1.38 22.90
CA ASP A 2 14.37 0.10 22.37
C ASP A 2 15.88 0.08 22.49
N LYS A 3 16.35 -0.86 23.31
CA LYS A 3 17.74 -1.08 23.67
C LYS A 3 18.39 -1.84 22.51
N PHE A 4 19.30 -1.19 21.80
CA PHE A 4 20.19 -1.90 20.88
C PHE A 4 21.24 -2.67 21.70
N GLU A 5 21.07 -3.99 21.77
CA GLU A 5 22.07 -4.92 22.27
C GLU A 5 23.32 -4.90 21.36
N ARG A 6 24.49 -4.85 21.99
CA ARG A 6 25.79 -4.89 21.29
C ARG A 6 26.15 -6.34 21.01
N PRO A 7 26.65 -6.69 19.81
CA PRO A 7 27.11 -8.05 19.55
C PRO A 7 28.43 -8.34 20.26
N ASP A 8 28.48 -9.49 20.94
CA ASP A 8 29.66 -10.07 21.58
C ASP A 8 30.73 -10.42 20.53
N ILE A 9 31.89 -9.76 20.62
CA ILE A 9 33.08 -10.11 19.84
C ILE A 9 33.90 -11.09 20.66
N LYS A 10 33.92 -12.36 20.26
CA LYS A 10 34.82 -13.38 20.81
C LYS A 10 36.26 -13.02 20.48
N SER A 11 37.10 -12.91 21.51
CA SER A 11 38.54 -12.71 21.40
C SER A 11 39.24 -14.04 21.10
N GLU A 12 39.70 -14.23 19.87
CA GLU A 12 40.70 -15.25 19.57
C GLU A 12 42.10 -14.68 19.85
N THR A 13 42.76 -15.30 20.84
CA THR A 13 44.16 -15.09 21.20
C THR A 13 45.08 -15.79 20.20
N GLY A 14 45.82 -15.01 19.42
CA GLY A 14 46.98 -15.43 18.63
C GLY A 14 48.24 -14.70 19.10
N GLU A 15 49.31 -15.47 19.32
CA GLU A 15 50.61 -15.04 19.84
C GLU A 15 51.32 -13.98 18.98
N GLY A 16 52.02 -13.05 19.66
CA GLY A 16 53.18 -12.36 19.10
C GLY A 16 52.92 -11.06 18.34
N ILE A 17 52.69 -9.98 19.08
CA ILE A 17 53.25 -8.61 18.97
C ILE A 17 52.49 -7.79 20.03
N ASP A 18 53.19 -7.21 21.00
CA ASP A 18 52.60 -6.37 22.04
C ASP A 18 51.97 -5.09 21.42
N ARG A 19 50.69 -5.19 21.05
CA ARG A 19 49.93 -4.07 20.48
C ARG A 19 49.17 -3.39 21.60
N ARG A 20 49.74 -2.28 22.08
CA ARG A 20 49.05 -1.38 23.01
C ARG A 20 47.94 -0.63 22.27
N VAL A 21 46.70 -1.12 22.39
CA VAL A 21 45.51 -0.43 21.86
C VAL A 21 45.20 0.76 22.77
N VAL A 22 45.57 1.96 22.32
CA VAL A 22 45.19 3.21 22.99
C VAL A 22 43.88 3.68 22.37
N LYS A 23 42.82 3.78 23.17
CA LYS A 23 41.60 4.48 22.75
C LYS A 23 41.95 5.96 22.56
N LEU A 24 41.96 6.41 21.32
CA LEU A 24 42.03 7.83 20.99
C LEU A 24 40.64 8.42 21.25
N ASP A 25 40.49 9.12 22.39
CA ASP A 25 39.33 9.96 22.65
C ASP A 25 39.34 11.12 21.66
N PHE A 26 38.54 11.03 20.59
CA PHE A 26 38.29 12.11 19.64
C PHE A 26 37.40 13.25 20.24
N GLY A 27 37.37 13.39 21.56
CA GLY A 27 36.58 14.38 22.29
C GLY A 27 37.29 15.72 22.52
N SER A 28 38.54 15.87 22.09
CA SER A 28 39.26 17.15 22.15
C SER A 28 39.54 17.63 20.73
N ALA A 29 39.01 18.81 20.39
CA ALA A 29 39.23 19.44 19.10
C ALA A 29 40.73 19.46 18.77
N MET A 30 41.10 18.84 17.65
CA MET A 30 42.46 18.82 17.14
C MET A 30 42.89 20.27 16.87
N GLN A 31 43.68 20.86 17.77
CA GLN A 31 44.21 22.20 17.56
C GLN A 31 45.28 22.12 16.47
N ILE A 32 44.95 22.62 15.28
CA ILE A 32 45.93 22.93 14.25
C ILE A 32 46.73 24.12 14.79
N CYS A 33 47.91 23.86 15.34
CA CYS A 33 48.83 24.92 15.72
C CYS A 33 49.45 25.49 14.44
N ASP A 34 49.24 26.78 14.18
CA ASP A 34 49.93 27.49 13.12
C ASP A 34 51.45 27.41 13.34
N TYR A 35 52.17 26.96 12.30
CA TYR A 35 53.63 26.83 12.36
C TYR A 35 54.27 28.22 12.37
N LYS A 36 54.67 28.70 13.54
CA LYS A 36 55.39 29.97 13.67
C LYS A 36 56.81 29.81 13.09
N MET A 37 57.06 30.47 11.95
CA MET A 37 58.37 30.62 11.27
C MET A 37 59.53 31.12 12.15
N HIS A 38 59.26 31.56 13.38
CA HIS A 38 60.25 32.07 14.34
C HIS A 38 61.43 31.11 14.58
N LYS A 39 61.24 29.78 14.52
CA LYS A 39 62.34 28.82 14.71
C LYS A 39 63.40 28.85 13.59
N LEU A 40 63.08 29.38 12.41
CA LEU A 40 64.03 29.54 11.31
C LEU A 40 64.80 30.87 11.36
N GLN A 41 64.33 31.84 12.14
CA GLN A 41 64.96 33.16 12.28
C GLN A 41 65.85 33.28 13.52
N GLN A 42 65.94 32.24 14.34
CA GLN A 42 66.87 32.19 15.47
C GLN A 42 68.28 31.89 14.95
N ALA A 43 69.26 32.70 15.36
CA ALA A 43 70.67 32.41 15.11
C ALA A 43 71.01 31.03 15.73
N GLY A 44 71.59 30.15 14.92
CA GLY A 44 71.95 28.80 15.36
C GLY A 44 72.90 28.84 16.56
N GLU A 45 72.61 28.03 17.57
CA GLU A 45 73.34 27.99 18.85
C GLU A 45 74.69 27.24 18.75
N HIS A 46 74.99 26.62 17.60
CA HIS A 46 76.09 25.69 17.43
C HIS A 46 77.19 26.24 16.53
N ASP A 47 78.42 26.20 17.03
CA ASP A 47 79.64 26.61 16.32
C ASP A 47 79.92 25.69 15.12
N TYR A 48 80.47 26.24 14.04
CA TYR A 48 80.71 25.57 12.76
C TYR A 48 81.47 24.24 12.91
N LYS A 49 82.46 24.20 13.81
CA LYS A 49 83.25 22.98 14.09
C LYS A 49 82.38 21.82 14.59
N SER A 50 81.36 22.10 15.39
CA SER A 50 80.49 21.08 16.00
C SER A 50 79.55 20.44 14.97
N ILE A 51 79.04 21.23 14.03
CA ILE A 51 78.13 20.77 12.96
C ILE A 51 78.91 19.94 11.94
N LYS A 52 80.11 20.39 11.54
CA LYS A 52 80.98 19.69 10.59
C LYS A 52 81.40 18.30 11.08
N ALA A 53 81.66 18.15 12.38
CA ALA A 53 82.03 16.86 12.97
C ALA A 53 80.89 15.83 12.91
N ARG A 54 79.64 16.28 12.99
CA ARG A 54 78.46 15.41 13.09
C ARG A 54 77.84 15.04 11.74
N PHE A 55 77.84 15.98 10.80
CA PHE A 55 77.13 15.84 9.53
C PHE A 55 78.04 15.94 8.29
N GLY A 56 79.36 16.06 8.50
CA GLY A 56 80.33 16.14 7.42
C GLY A 56 80.39 17.51 6.73
N PRO A 57 81.31 17.69 5.77
CA PRO A 57 81.64 18.99 5.17
C PRO A 57 80.53 19.58 4.28
N LEU A 58 79.52 18.80 3.86
CA LEU A 58 78.40 19.30 3.05
C LEU A 58 77.29 19.97 3.87
N ALA A 59 77.20 19.70 5.18
CA ALA A 59 76.08 20.13 6.01
C ALA A 59 76.31 21.46 6.77
N ALA A 60 77.51 22.05 6.67
CA ALA A 60 77.85 23.29 7.35
C ALA A 60 78.19 24.37 6.32
N THR A 61 77.31 25.36 6.17
CA THR A 61 77.63 26.63 5.51
C THR A 61 78.59 27.41 6.39
N ASP A 62 79.83 27.57 5.93
CA ASP A 62 80.87 28.35 6.61
C ASP A 62 80.49 29.84 6.59
N PRO A 63 80.22 30.48 7.75
CA PRO A 63 79.78 31.87 7.81
C PRO A 63 80.88 32.86 7.40
N ASP A 64 82.16 32.47 7.43
CA ASP A 64 83.30 33.31 7.04
C ASP A 64 83.74 33.09 5.59
N LYS A 65 83.00 32.31 4.80
CA LYS A 65 83.31 32.10 3.38
C LYS A 65 82.94 33.32 2.57
N HIS A 66 83.90 34.23 2.41
CA HIS A 66 83.76 35.41 1.54
C HIS A 66 83.32 34.99 0.13
N ALA A 67 82.32 35.67 -0.44
CA ALA A 67 81.91 35.48 -1.82
C ALA A 67 83.12 35.71 -2.73
N ARG A 68 83.53 34.68 -3.49
CA ARG A 68 84.67 34.79 -4.41
C ARG A 68 84.35 35.86 -5.46
N THR A 69 84.96 37.03 -5.32
CA THR A 69 85.01 38.04 -6.37
C THR A 69 85.76 37.46 -7.56
N ALA A 70 85.14 37.53 -8.74
CA ALA A 70 85.61 36.95 -9.99
C ALA A 70 86.82 37.73 -10.57
N GLY A 71 87.96 37.71 -9.87
CA GLY A 71 89.10 38.60 -10.14
C GLY A 71 90.49 37.99 -10.17
N ASP A 72 90.69 36.68 -9.95
CA ASP A 72 92.02 36.06 -10.03
C ASP A 72 92.16 35.13 -11.24
N SER A 73 92.55 35.71 -12.36
CA SER A 73 92.81 35.07 -13.66
C SER A 73 94.24 34.52 -13.76
N LYS A 74 94.65 33.66 -12.82
CA LYS A 74 95.90 32.87 -12.91
C LYS A 74 95.73 31.36 -13.02
N PHE A 75 94.49 30.88 -12.92
CA PHE A 75 94.14 29.49 -13.27
C PHE A 75 93.18 29.52 -14.46
N LYS A 76 93.72 29.32 -15.66
CA LYS A 76 92.89 28.94 -16.81
C LYS A 76 92.46 27.50 -16.57
N ILE A 77 91.28 27.34 -15.96
CA ILE A 77 90.62 26.04 -15.86
C ILE A 77 90.53 25.47 -17.28
N ASN A 78 91.12 24.31 -17.49
CA ASN A 78 91.15 23.62 -18.77
C ASN A 78 89.69 23.43 -19.25
N PRO A 79 89.34 23.74 -20.52
CA PRO A 79 87.97 23.61 -21.03
C PRO A 79 87.36 22.20 -20.85
N LEU A 80 88.18 21.17 -20.60
CA LEU A 80 87.73 19.82 -20.23
C LEU A 80 87.09 19.72 -18.84
N MET A 81 87.38 20.66 -17.92
CA MET A 81 86.77 20.73 -16.58
C MET A 81 85.52 21.61 -16.53
N LYS A 82 85.19 22.32 -17.62
CA LYS A 82 83.96 23.12 -17.75
C LYS A 82 82.69 22.25 -17.80
N ASN A 83 82.88 20.97 -18.12
CA ASN A 83 81.84 19.94 -18.10
C ASN A 83 81.52 19.43 -16.68
N ALA A 84 82.15 19.95 -15.62
CA ALA A 84 81.79 19.59 -14.24
C ALA A 84 80.39 20.11 -13.82
N LEU A 85 79.89 21.17 -14.48
CA LEU A 85 78.47 21.58 -14.39
C LEU A 85 77.51 20.51 -14.93
N SER A 86 78.01 19.59 -15.76
CA SER A 86 77.22 18.51 -16.34
C SER A 86 76.91 17.39 -15.34
N ILE A 87 77.52 17.37 -14.15
CA ILE A 87 77.19 16.34 -13.12
C ILE A 87 76.05 16.85 -12.24
N GLU A 88 76.12 18.08 -11.73
CA GLU A 88 75.07 18.67 -10.86
C GLU A 88 73.75 18.93 -11.62
N ASP A 89 73.83 19.40 -12.87
CA ASP A 89 72.62 19.61 -13.69
C ASP A 89 72.01 18.28 -14.15
N GLU A 90 72.82 17.25 -14.36
CA GLU A 90 72.33 15.90 -14.68
C GLU A 90 71.73 15.22 -13.43
N GLU A 91 72.32 15.42 -12.25
CA GLU A 91 71.75 14.97 -10.97
C GLU A 91 70.39 15.63 -10.71
N LYS A 92 70.24 16.93 -10.96
CA LYS A 92 68.95 17.63 -10.87
C LYS A 92 67.93 17.07 -11.85
N ARG A 93 68.31 16.82 -13.10
CA ARG A 93 67.43 16.21 -14.11
C ARG A 93 66.95 14.83 -13.69
N VAL A 94 67.85 13.98 -13.19
CA VAL A 94 67.50 12.64 -12.69
C VAL A 94 66.58 12.72 -11.47
N VAL A 95 66.77 13.72 -10.59
CA VAL A 95 65.90 13.95 -9.44
C VAL A 95 64.52 14.46 -9.89
N GLU A 96 64.46 15.42 -10.81
CA GLU A 96 63.21 15.95 -11.37
C GLU A 96 62.42 14.87 -12.11
N GLU A 97 63.08 14.04 -12.92
CA GLU A 97 62.45 12.92 -13.61
C GLU A 97 61.93 11.87 -12.62
N ARG A 98 62.67 11.56 -11.56
CA ARG A 98 62.19 10.68 -10.47
C ARG A 98 61.00 11.27 -9.73
N VAL A 99 61.04 12.56 -9.40
CA VAL A 99 59.93 13.24 -8.72
C VAL A 99 58.69 13.24 -9.63
N GLN A 100 58.86 13.54 -10.92
CA GLN A 100 57.76 13.54 -11.88
C GLN A 100 57.18 12.14 -12.06
N ALA A 101 58.03 11.10 -12.16
CA ALA A 101 57.58 9.72 -12.23
C ALA A 101 56.79 9.32 -10.98
N ARG A 102 57.25 9.70 -9.78
CA ARG A 102 56.54 9.44 -8.51
C ARG A 102 55.23 10.20 -8.38
N VAL A 103 55.17 11.45 -8.84
CA VAL A 103 53.93 12.25 -8.84
C VAL A 103 52.92 11.64 -9.81
N ASN A 104 53.36 11.19 -10.99
CA ASN A 104 52.49 10.54 -11.96
C ASN A 104 51.95 9.20 -11.42
N GLU A 105 52.81 8.37 -10.82
CA GLU A 105 52.42 7.11 -10.18
C GLU A 105 51.41 7.34 -9.06
N LEU A 106 51.64 8.34 -8.21
CA LEU A 106 50.70 8.71 -7.14
C LEU A 106 49.37 9.24 -7.69
N ALA A 107 49.42 10.04 -8.75
CA ALA A 107 48.22 10.58 -9.38
C ALA A 107 47.37 9.47 -10.03
N GLU A 108 48.01 8.49 -10.67
CA GLU A 108 47.33 7.31 -11.22
C GLU A 108 46.73 6.44 -10.12
N ALA A 109 47.48 6.15 -9.05
CA ALA A 109 46.99 5.39 -7.91
C ALA A 109 45.80 6.09 -7.24
N THR A 110 45.87 7.41 -7.05
CA THR A 110 44.77 8.20 -6.48
C THR A 110 43.55 8.21 -7.39
N ARG A 111 43.74 8.32 -8.71
CA ARG A 111 42.65 8.26 -9.69
C ARG A 111 41.97 6.89 -9.69
N GLN A 112 42.73 5.80 -9.62
CA GLN A 112 42.19 4.45 -9.55
C GLN A 112 41.42 4.22 -8.25
N ALA A 113 41.96 4.66 -7.12
CA ALA A 113 41.30 4.56 -5.82
C ALA A 113 39.98 5.36 -5.80
N ALA A 114 40.00 6.62 -6.24
CA ALA A 114 38.81 7.46 -6.32
C ALA A 114 37.74 6.91 -7.29
N HIS A 115 38.16 6.29 -8.40
CA HIS A 115 37.25 5.63 -9.33
C HIS A 115 36.61 4.39 -8.71
N GLN A 116 37.39 3.55 -8.02
CA GLN A 116 36.85 2.37 -7.33
C GLN A 116 35.88 2.78 -6.22
N GLU A 117 36.24 3.74 -5.39
CA GLU A 117 35.39 4.26 -4.31
C GLU A 117 34.10 4.89 -4.87
N GLY A 118 34.21 5.71 -5.92
CA GLY A 118 33.06 6.31 -6.59
C GLY A 118 32.13 5.27 -7.24
N HIS A 119 32.70 4.22 -7.84
CA HIS A 119 31.94 3.12 -8.41
C HIS A 119 31.22 2.31 -7.33
N GLU A 120 31.90 1.95 -6.24
CA GLU A 120 31.30 1.21 -5.12
C GLU A 120 30.21 2.02 -4.42
N ALA A 121 30.44 3.30 -4.15
CA ALA A 121 29.46 4.19 -3.56
C ALA A 121 28.24 4.39 -4.49
N GLY A 122 28.48 4.57 -5.79
CA GLY A 122 27.43 4.68 -6.80
C GLY A 122 26.62 3.40 -6.94
N PHE A 123 27.27 2.24 -6.92
CA PHE A 123 26.62 0.94 -6.98
C PHE A 123 25.75 0.67 -5.75
N LYS A 124 26.27 0.90 -4.54
CA LYS A 124 25.49 0.76 -3.30
C LYS A 124 24.28 1.68 -3.28
N LYS A 125 24.48 2.97 -3.61
CA LYS A 125 23.39 3.94 -3.67
C LYS A 125 22.34 3.55 -4.71
N GLY A 126 22.78 3.10 -5.89
CA GLY A 126 21.88 2.62 -6.94
C GLY A 126 21.06 1.40 -6.51
N GLN A 127 21.67 0.47 -5.78
CA GLN A 127 20.98 -0.70 -5.21
C GLN A 127 19.94 -0.29 -4.17
N GLU A 128 20.27 0.62 -3.26
CA GLU A 128 19.35 1.13 -2.24
C GLU A 128 18.18 1.90 -2.87
N ASP A 129 18.45 2.79 -3.82
CA ASP A 129 17.43 3.57 -4.52
C ASP A 129 16.51 2.66 -5.36
N ALA A 130 17.05 1.63 -6.03
CA ALA A 130 16.26 0.66 -6.77
C ALA A 130 15.38 -0.19 -5.85
N PHE A 131 15.92 -0.65 -4.72
CA PHE A 131 15.16 -1.40 -3.72
C PHE A 131 14.04 -0.55 -3.11
N ARG A 132 14.31 0.71 -2.79
CA ARG A 132 13.30 1.64 -2.28
C ARG A 132 12.17 1.84 -3.29
N LYS A 133 12.50 2.15 -4.56
CA LYS A 133 11.50 2.31 -5.63
C LYS A 133 10.69 1.04 -5.83
N PHE A 134 11.34 -0.12 -5.90
CA PHE A 134 10.64 -1.40 -6.05
C PHE A 134 9.67 -1.66 -4.89
N LYS A 135 10.06 -1.31 -3.66
CA LYS A 135 9.19 -1.45 -2.49
C LYS A 135 8.01 -0.47 -2.52
N GLU A 136 8.24 0.78 -2.94
CA GLU A 136 7.20 1.80 -3.07
C GLU A 136 6.20 1.44 -4.18
N ASP A 137 6.69 1.12 -5.37
CA ASP A 137 5.88 0.72 -6.53
C ASP A 137 5.16 -0.61 -6.25
N GLY A 138 5.87 -1.58 -5.67
CA GLY A 138 5.33 -2.89 -5.29
C GLY A 138 4.24 -2.78 -4.23
N ALA A 139 4.39 -1.89 -3.25
CA ALA A 139 3.35 -1.64 -2.24
C ALA A 139 2.09 -1.01 -2.85
N ALA A 140 2.25 -0.10 -3.82
CA ALA A 140 1.13 0.50 -4.53
C ALA A 140 0.38 -0.54 -5.40
N SER A 141 1.11 -1.39 -6.12
CA SER A 141 0.52 -2.50 -6.88
C SER A 141 -0.16 -3.52 -5.98
N LEU A 142 0.45 -3.89 -4.86
CA LEU A 142 -0.13 -4.84 -3.91
C LEU A 142 -1.43 -4.29 -3.30
N LYS A 143 -1.45 -3.02 -2.90
CA LYS A 143 -2.66 -2.35 -2.40
C LYS A 143 -3.77 -2.30 -3.45
N THR A 144 -3.42 -2.12 -4.72
CA THR A 144 -4.39 -2.14 -5.83
C THR A 144 -4.95 -3.55 -6.03
N PHE A 145 -4.09 -4.56 -5.95
CA PHE A 145 -4.50 -5.96 -6.02
C PHE A 145 -5.39 -6.37 -4.85
N GLU A 146 -5.06 -5.96 -3.61
CA GLU A 146 -5.90 -6.18 -2.43
C GLU A 146 -7.29 -5.57 -2.60
N LYS A 147 -7.38 -4.34 -3.10
CA LYS A 147 -8.66 -3.70 -3.43
C LYS A 147 -9.44 -4.48 -4.48
N PHE A 148 -8.78 -4.90 -5.55
CA PHE A 148 -9.41 -5.69 -6.60
C PHE A 148 -9.99 -7.01 -6.07
N VAL A 149 -9.26 -7.70 -5.18
CA VAL A 149 -9.75 -8.92 -4.52
C VAL A 149 -10.97 -8.62 -3.64
N GLN A 150 -10.93 -7.55 -2.85
CA GLN A 150 -12.07 -7.14 -2.02
C GLN A 150 -13.30 -6.77 -2.86
N GLU A 151 -13.11 -6.06 -3.98
CA GLU A 151 -14.18 -5.73 -4.92
C GLU A 151 -14.76 -6.99 -5.57
N ALA A 152 -13.91 -7.95 -5.95
CA ALA A 152 -14.36 -9.22 -6.51
C ALA A 152 -15.16 -10.07 -5.51
N GLU A 153 -14.74 -10.09 -4.23
CA GLU A 153 -15.50 -10.73 -3.15
C GLU A 153 -16.85 -10.05 -2.91
N GLY A 154 -16.89 -8.71 -2.95
CA GLY A 154 -18.13 -7.93 -2.86
C GLY A 154 -19.09 -8.23 -4.01
N LEU A 155 -18.57 -8.28 -5.24
CA LEU A 155 -19.36 -8.57 -6.44
C LEU A 155 -20.01 -9.96 -6.36
N LYS A 156 -19.30 -10.96 -5.82
CA LYS A 156 -19.88 -12.29 -5.58
C LYS A 156 -21.14 -12.19 -4.73
N ALA A 157 -21.07 -11.50 -3.59
CA ALA A 157 -22.22 -11.35 -2.69
C ALA A 157 -23.39 -10.62 -3.36
N GLU A 158 -23.11 -9.60 -4.17
CA GLU A 158 -24.14 -8.88 -4.94
C GLU A 158 -24.82 -9.78 -5.98
N ILE A 159 -24.03 -10.56 -6.73
CA ILE A 159 -24.55 -11.53 -7.70
C ILE A 159 -25.46 -12.55 -7.01
N PHE A 160 -25.06 -13.07 -5.84
CA PHE A 160 -25.90 -14.01 -5.09
C PHE A 160 -27.24 -13.39 -4.69
N LYS A 161 -27.25 -12.16 -4.15
CA LYS A 161 -28.49 -11.45 -3.78
C LYS A 161 -29.36 -11.14 -4.99
N ALA A 162 -28.75 -10.72 -6.11
CA ALA A 162 -29.47 -10.45 -7.35
C ALA A 162 -30.12 -11.73 -7.90
N ASN A 163 -29.38 -12.84 -7.88
CA ASN A 163 -29.88 -14.15 -8.31
C ASN A 163 -31.01 -14.65 -7.41
N GLU A 164 -30.87 -14.53 -6.09
CA GLU A 164 -31.92 -14.90 -5.15
C GLU A 164 -33.23 -14.14 -5.45
N ARG A 165 -33.15 -12.81 -5.58
CA ARG A 165 -34.32 -11.99 -5.94
C ARG A 165 -34.91 -12.40 -7.29
N PHE A 166 -34.06 -12.64 -8.28
CA PHE A 166 -34.51 -13.06 -9.61
C PHE A 166 -35.22 -14.42 -9.59
N LEU A 167 -34.71 -15.38 -8.82
CA LEU A 167 -35.31 -16.71 -8.67
C LEU A 167 -36.67 -16.62 -7.97
N VAL A 168 -36.77 -15.87 -6.86
CA VAL A 168 -38.03 -15.66 -6.14
C VAL A 168 -39.08 -15.01 -7.05
N GLU A 169 -38.71 -13.95 -7.77
CA GLU A 169 -39.60 -13.30 -8.74
C GLU A 169 -40.05 -14.24 -9.86
N THR A 170 -39.15 -15.08 -10.35
CA THR A 170 -39.45 -16.04 -11.42
C THR A 170 -40.44 -17.11 -10.94
N ILE A 171 -40.18 -17.70 -9.76
CA ILE A 171 -41.08 -18.68 -9.14
C ILE A 171 -42.45 -18.06 -8.88
N PHE A 172 -42.48 -16.82 -8.36
CA PHE A 172 -43.72 -16.10 -8.12
C PHE A 172 -44.52 -15.88 -9.40
N ARG A 173 -43.86 -15.50 -10.51
CA ARG A 173 -44.53 -15.34 -11.81
C ARG A 173 -45.12 -16.65 -12.34
N ILE A 174 -44.39 -17.75 -12.22
CA ILE A 174 -44.86 -19.08 -12.62
C ILE A 174 -46.05 -19.48 -11.73
N GLY A 175 -45.93 -19.31 -10.41
CA GLY A 175 -47.00 -19.57 -9.45
C GLY A 175 -48.26 -18.76 -9.74
N ARG A 176 -48.12 -17.45 -10.02
CA ARG A 176 -49.22 -16.57 -10.41
C ARG A 176 -49.92 -17.08 -11.68
N MET A 177 -49.16 -17.47 -12.70
CA MET A 177 -49.72 -17.96 -13.96
C MET A 177 -50.50 -19.27 -13.76
N LEU A 178 -49.96 -20.19 -12.96
CA LEU A 178 -50.64 -21.45 -12.64
C LEU A 178 -51.89 -21.21 -11.78
N PHE A 179 -51.80 -20.35 -10.77
CA PHE A 179 -52.92 -20.01 -9.89
C PHE A 179 -54.08 -19.37 -10.66
N LEU A 180 -53.80 -18.39 -11.52
CA LEU A 180 -54.83 -17.76 -12.35
C LEU A 180 -55.50 -18.76 -13.31
N LYS A 181 -54.73 -19.72 -13.84
CA LYS A 181 -55.26 -20.79 -14.69
C LYS A 181 -56.16 -21.75 -13.91
N GLU A 182 -55.74 -22.16 -12.72
CA GLU A 182 -56.52 -23.06 -11.86
C GLU A 182 -57.81 -22.38 -11.39
N LEU A 183 -57.71 -21.10 -11.01
CA LEU A 183 -58.86 -20.30 -10.58
C LEU A 183 -59.92 -20.15 -11.68
N ALA A 184 -59.50 -20.03 -12.94
CA ALA A 184 -60.42 -20.02 -14.07
C ALA A 184 -61.13 -21.37 -14.31
N ALA A 185 -60.55 -22.48 -13.82
CA ALA A 185 -61.16 -23.80 -13.93
C ALA A 185 -62.06 -24.14 -12.74
N ASP A 186 -61.71 -23.67 -11.53
CA ASP A 186 -62.42 -23.98 -10.29
C ASP A 186 -63.54 -22.96 -9.97
N LYS A 187 -64.77 -23.34 -10.32
CA LYS A 187 -65.98 -22.53 -10.09
C LYS A 187 -66.43 -22.49 -8.63
N GLU A 188 -65.92 -23.35 -7.77
CA GLU A 188 -66.29 -23.41 -6.35
C GLU A 188 -65.29 -22.66 -5.45
N TYR A 189 -64.20 -22.15 -6.02
CA TYR A 189 -63.18 -21.42 -5.27
C TYR A 189 -63.75 -20.24 -4.48
N VAL A 190 -64.61 -19.43 -5.12
CA VAL A 190 -65.21 -18.25 -4.48
C VAL A 190 -66.06 -18.62 -3.27
N THR A 191 -66.79 -19.74 -3.31
CA THR A 191 -67.55 -20.26 -2.18
C THR A 191 -66.65 -20.62 -1.00
N ARG A 192 -65.55 -21.32 -1.26
CA ARG A 192 -64.59 -21.69 -0.21
C ARG A 192 -63.89 -20.46 0.36
N LEU A 193 -63.51 -19.52 -0.51
CA LEU A 193 -62.89 -18.26 -0.10
C LEU A 193 -63.81 -17.43 0.78
N ALA A 194 -65.07 -17.23 0.37
CA ALA A 194 -66.05 -16.47 1.12
C ALA A 194 -66.30 -17.11 2.50
N ARG A 195 -66.41 -18.44 2.57
CA ARG A 195 -66.54 -19.17 3.84
C ARG A 195 -65.35 -18.89 4.75
N ASP A 196 -64.14 -19.15 4.28
CA ASP A 196 -62.92 -19.03 5.10
C ASP A 196 -62.73 -17.61 5.63
N LEU A 197 -63.13 -16.59 4.86
CA LEU A 197 -63.09 -15.20 5.30
C LEU A 197 -64.18 -14.87 6.32
N ILE A 198 -65.42 -15.34 6.13
CA ILE A 198 -66.49 -15.15 7.12
C ILE A 198 -66.11 -15.81 8.45
N GLU A 199 -65.53 -17.02 8.41
CA GLU A 199 -65.02 -17.70 9.61
C GLU A 199 -63.92 -16.90 10.32
N LYS A 200 -62.98 -16.32 9.55
CA LYS A 200 -61.91 -15.47 10.10
C LYS A 200 -62.44 -14.19 10.74
N THR A 201 -63.47 -13.57 10.16
CA THR A 201 -64.09 -12.35 10.71
C THR A 201 -64.91 -12.66 11.96
N GLY A 202 -65.42 -13.89 12.10
CA GLY A 202 -66.18 -14.34 13.27
C GLY A 202 -67.58 -13.71 13.41
N VAL A 203 -67.99 -12.91 12.43
CA VAL A 203 -69.30 -12.25 12.36
C VAL A 203 -70.30 -13.19 11.67
N ARG A 204 -71.54 -13.25 12.17
CA ARG A 204 -72.62 -14.10 11.63
C ARG A 204 -73.90 -13.34 11.25
N GLU A 205 -73.93 -12.03 11.47
CA GLU A 205 -75.08 -11.18 11.18
C GLU A 205 -74.67 -10.01 10.27
N ASN A 206 -75.56 -9.58 9.37
CA ASN A 206 -75.40 -8.42 8.48
C ASN A 206 -74.11 -8.46 7.66
N ILE A 207 -74.01 -9.45 6.78
CA ILE A 207 -72.84 -9.68 5.91
C ILE A 207 -73.25 -9.43 4.46
N THR A 208 -72.52 -8.58 3.77
CA THR A 208 -72.64 -8.38 2.33
C THR A 208 -71.40 -8.92 1.62
N VAL A 209 -71.59 -9.90 0.73
CA VAL A 209 -70.52 -10.47 -0.09
C VAL A 209 -70.63 -9.90 -1.49
N ARG A 210 -69.64 -9.12 -1.92
CA ARG A 210 -69.54 -8.60 -3.28
C ARG A 210 -68.69 -9.54 -4.13
N VAL A 211 -69.21 -9.90 -5.30
CA VAL A 211 -68.55 -10.81 -6.25
C VAL A 211 -68.56 -10.24 -7.66
N SER A 212 -67.76 -10.82 -8.55
CA SER A 212 -67.74 -10.45 -9.95
C SER A 212 -69.09 -10.76 -10.64
N PRO A 213 -69.43 -10.09 -11.75
CA PRO A 213 -70.63 -10.42 -12.54
C PRO A 213 -70.64 -11.86 -13.10
N GLU A 214 -69.46 -12.47 -13.30
CA GLU A 214 -69.35 -13.85 -13.76
C GLU A 214 -69.71 -14.85 -12.65
N ASP A 215 -69.22 -14.59 -11.44
CA ASP A 215 -69.47 -15.43 -10.25
C ASP A 215 -70.88 -15.21 -9.68
N PHE A 216 -71.46 -14.01 -9.92
CA PHE A 216 -72.82 -13.69 -9.52
C PHE A 216 -73.86 -14.59 -10.21
N LYS A 217 -73.57 -15.12 -11.41
CA LYS A 217 -74.43 -16.11 -12.09
C LYS A 217 -74.66 -17.37 -11.25
N THR A 218 -73.75 -17.68 -10.34
CA THR A 218 -73.83 -18.78 -9.38
C THR A 218 -74.16 -18.32 -7.95
N ALA A 219 -74.54 -17.06 -7.74
CA ALA A 219 -74.82 -16.49 -6.42
C ALA A 219 -75.89 -17.25 -5.62
N ALA A 220 -76.90 -17.79 -6.28
CA ALA A 220 -77.94 -18.58 -5.60
C ALA A 220 -77.38 -19.83 -4.92
N LYS A 221 -76.47 -20.54 -5.61
CA LYS A 221 -75.77 -21.71 -5.06
C LYS A 221 -74.79 -21.29 -3.97
N LEU A 222 -74.02 -20.23 -4.22
CA LEU A 222 -73.10 -19.64 -3.25
C LEU A 222 -73.80 -19.33 -1.92
N ARG A 223 -74.98 -18.70 -1.97
CA ARG A 223 -75.79 -18.42 -0.77
C ARG A 223 -76.22 -19.68 -0.05
N GLU A 224 -76.75 -20.66 -0.78
CA GLU A 224 -77.23 -21.92 -0.21
C GLU A 224 -76.10 -22.73 0.44
N ASP A 225 -74.94 -22.78 -0.21
CA ASP A 225 -73.76 -23.50 0.29
C ASP A 225 -73.17 -22.82 1.52
N LEU A 226 -73.09 -21.48 1.54
CA LEU A 226 -72.64 -20.73 2.71
C LEU A 226 -73.57 -20.92 3.91
N ASP A 227 -74.88 -20.88 3.70
CA ASP A 227 -75.86 -21.09 4.79
C ASP A 227 -75.80 -22.52 5.34
N LYS A 228 -75.68 -23.53 4.46
CA LYS A 228 -75.52 -24.94 4.86
C LYS A 228 -74.22 -25.21 5.62
N GLN A 229 -73.10 -24.62 5.18
CA GLN A 229 -71.78 -24.90 5.75
C GLN A 229 -71.54 -24.16 7.06
N LEU A 230 -71.92 -22.88 7.15
CA LEU A 230 -71.64 -22.05 8.31
C LEU A 230 -72.72 -22.13 9.38
N GLY A 231 -73.97 -22.40 8.99
CA GLY A 231 -75.11 -22.54 9.89
C GLY A 231 -75.44 -21.25 10.67
N GLY A 232 -76.65 -20.71 10.48
CA GLY A 232 -77.14 -19.60 11.30
C GLY A 232 -76.56 -18.23 10.93
N LEU A 233 -76.32 -18.01 9.63
CA LEU A 233 -76.06 -16.67 9.10
C LEU A 233 -77.38 -15.89 9.05
N ARG A 234 -77.42 -14.69 9.62
CA ARG A 234 -78.58 -13.80 9.56
C ARG A 234 -78.26 -12.62 8.64
N ASN A 235 -79.16 -12.31 7.71
CA ASN A 235 -79.02 -11.21 6.75
C ASN A 235 -77.73 -11.30 5.90
N LEU A 236 -77.53 -12.42 5.21
CA LEU A 236 -76.51 -12.54 4.16
C LEU A 236 -77.04 -11.96 2.84
N ASN A 237 -76.40 -10.90 2.34
CA ASN A 237 -76.64 -10.34 1.03
C ASN A 237 -75.47 -10.67 0.08
N ILE A 238 -75.77 -10.96 -1.18
CA ILE A 238 -74.75 -11.15 -2.22
C ILE A 238 -75.02 -10.12 -3.29
N GLU A 239 -74.03 -9.31 -3.61
CA GLU A 239 -74.11 -8.21 -4.57
C GLU A 239 -73.09 -8.40 -5.68
N GLU A 240 -73.43 -7.94 -6.89
CA GLU A 240 -72.50 -7.87 -8.00
C GLU A 240 -71.68 -6.56 -7.94
N SER A 241 -70.39 -6.65 -8.25
CA SER A 241 -69.50 -5.50 -8.34
C SER A 241 -68.56 -5.64 -9.54
N GLU A 242 -68.60 -4.67 -10.45
CA GLU A 242 -67.68 -4.61 -11.61
C GLU A 242 -66.22 -4.31 -11.19
N SER A 243 -66.01 -3.84 -9.97
CA SER A 243 -64.67 -3.56 -9.44
C SER A 243 -63.89 -4.85 -9.14
N ILE A 244 -64.58 -5.98 -9.01
CA ILE A 244 -64.01 -7.27 -8.60
C ILE A 244 -63.82 -8.15 -9.83
N ARG A 245 -62.60 -8.63 -10.03
CA ARG A 245 -62.29 -9.64 -11.06
C ARG A 245 -62.78 -11.02 -10.62
N GLY A 246 -63.20 -11.83 -11.58
CA GLY A 246 -63.70 -13.19 -11.32
C GLY A 246 -62.69 -14.04 -10.56
N GLY A 247 -63.18 -14.80 -9.57
CA GLY A 247 -62.35 -15.60 -8.66
C GLY A 247 -61.89 -14.88 -7.38
N GLY A 248 -62.36 -13.65 -7.14
CA GLY A 248 -62.20 -12.90 -5.89
C GLY A 248 -63.53 -12.52 -5.26
N CYS A 249 -63.51 -12.16 -3.98
CA CYS A 249 -64.68 -11.59 -3.29
C CYS A 249 -64.26 -10.50 -2.30
N GLU A 250 -65.18 -9.60 -2.00
CA GLU A 250 -65.07 -8.61 -0.95
C GLU A 250 -66.20 -8.84 0.06
N ILE A 251 -65.86 -8.86 1.35
CA ILE A 251 -66.83 -9.07 2.43
C ILE A 251 -66.93 -7.79 3.23
N GLU A 252 -68.12 -7.22 3.23
CA GLU A 252 -68.48 -6.05 4.01
C GLU A 252 -69.35 -6.49 5.19
N THR A 253 -68.98 -6.03 6.37
CA THR A 253 -69.68 -6.21 7.64
C THR A 253 -69.81 -4.84 8.31
N GLU A 254 -70.65 -4.72 9.33
CA GLU A 254 -70.86 -3.45 10.04
C GLU A 254 -69.58 -2.82 10.61
N TRP A 255 -68.58 -3.65 10.94
CA TRP A 255 -67.35 -3.20 11.58
C TRP A 255 -66.12 -3.27 10.67
N SER A 256 -66.20 -3.97 9.54
CA SER A 256 -65.02 -4.21 8.69
C SER A 256 -65.39 -4.52 7.24
N ALA A 257 -64.53 -4.09 6.31
CA ALA A 257 -64.54 -4.53 4.93
C ALA A 257 -63.22 -5.24 4.62
N ILE A 258 -63.30 -6.50 4.18
CA ILE A 258 -62.16 -7.34 3.82
C ILE A 258 -62.23 -7.61 2.34
N ASP A 259 -61.28 -7.03 1.60
CA ASP A 259 -61.11 -7.27 0.18
C ASP A 259 -60.13 -8.44 -0.02
N ALA A 260 -60.66 -9.53 -0.57
CA ALA A 260 -59.91 -10.71 -0.95
C ALA A 260 -59.86 -10.86 -2.48
N GLY A 261 -59.74 -9.75 -3.21
CA GLY A 261 -59.42 -9.76 -4.63
C GLY A 261 -58.11 -10.48 -4.92
N ILE A 262 -58.02 -11.09 -6.10
CA ILE A 262 -56.86 -11.89 -6.52
C ILE A 262 -55.54 -11.11 -6.39
N GLU A 263 -55.54 -9.84 -6.77
CA GLU A 263 -54.33 -9.00 -6.70
C GLU A 263 -53.88 -8.78 -5.24
N LYS A 264 -54.81 -8.64 -4.27
CA LYS A 264 -54.45 -8.55 -2.84
C LYS A 264 -53.93 -9.87 -2.30
N GLN A 265 -54.54 -10.99 -2.68
CA GLN A 265 -54.06 -12.32 -2.28
C GLN A 265 -52.63 -12.58 -2.81
N LEU A 266 -52.40 -12.30 -4.10
CA LEU A 266 -51.09 -12.43 -4.73
C LEU A 266 -50.06 -11.49 -4.11
N ALA A 267 -50.44 -10.26 -3.79
CA ALA A 267 -49.57 -9.31 -3.10
C ALA A 267 -49.16 -9.81 -1.71
N GLY A 268 -50.10 -10.36 -0.93
CA GLY A 268 -49.78 -10.93 0.39
C GLY A 268 -48.84 -12.13 0.31
N ILE A 269 -49.00 -13.00 -0.71
CA ILE A 269 -48.07 -14.11 -0.95
C ILE A 269 -46.68 -13.60 -1.35
N HIS A 270 -46.61 -12.59 -2.22
CA HIS A 270 -45.35 -11.97 -2.65
C HIS A 270 -44.60 -11.34 -1.47
N GLU A 271 -45.33 -10.65 -0.60
CA GLU A 271 -44.80 -10.04 0.62
C GLU A 271 -44.24 -11.10 1.58
N GLY A 272 -44.99 -12.19 1.81
CA GLY A 272 -44.53 -13.30 2.64
C GLY A 272 -43.28 -14.00 2.10
N LEU A 273 -43.12 -14.07 0.78
CA LEU A 273 -41.95 -14.69 0.13
C LEU A 273 -40.73 -13.78 0.11
N THR A 274 -40.92 -12.47 -0.05
CA THR A 274 -39.81 -11.51 -0.14
C THR A 274 -39.40 -10.96 1.21
N GLY A 275 -40.24 -11.06 2.24
CA GLY A 275 -40.02 -10.47 3.56
C GLY A 275 -39.94 -8.94 3.54
N VAL A 276 -40.22 -8.32 2.38
CA VAL A 276 -40.22 -6.87 2.21
C VAL A 276 -41.66 -6.42 2.40
N SER A 277 -41.99 -6.01 3.62
CA SER A 277 -43.28 -5.38 3.89
C SER A 277 -43.36 -4.07 3.12
N ARG A 278 -44.19 -4.03 2.07
CA ARG A 278 -44.63 -2.76 1.50
C ARG A 278 -45.67 -2.18 2.47
N THR A 279 -45.20 -1.67 3.59
CA THR A 279 -46.00 -0.76 4.42
C THR A 279 -46.36 0.43 3.55
N GLY A 280 -47.58 0.40 3.03
CA GLY A 280 -48.18 1.45 2.24
C GLY A 280 -48.24 2.74 3.05
N SER A 281 -47.87 3.82 2.38
CA SER A 281 -48.23 5.18 2.78
C SER A 281 -49.63 5.52 2.28
#